data_AF-A0A1V4S648-F1
#
_entry.id   AF-A0A1V4S648-F1
#
_cell.length_a   1.000
_cell.length_b   1.000
_cell.length_c   1.000
_cell.angle_alpha   90.00
_cell.angle_beta   90.00
_cell.angle_gamma   90.00
#
_symmetry.space_group_name_H-M   'P 1'
#
loop_
_entity.id
_entity.type
_entity.pdbx_description
1 polymer ?
#
loop_
_entity_poly.entity_id
_entity_poly.type
_entity_poly.pdbx_seq_one_letter_code
_entity_poly.pdbx_strand_id
1 'polypeptide(L)'
;MKKIVPLLSVLLIFAVAVFMAVPGSAFAEAKLSSDTYKAGDTVTIEGSIAPGQDLYVIVSSQTDFAPKDTTGPHETKRLAKDGKKAGFDKETRIPVFGYVLTSNPEKFGKVADKRFGGPSFMPGIYKTTMFKLAKFDKLDAEAKGMLGDLGSEKAWNFFKYAHEKSNGINVINKEGSKKGKVTIFSRSVLTDYGKSGNYWDKGTSIEFDKATGKFKASFKTFRHTPPDTKFDVSVNGEKIGTYTLEGKGFWLSRGFRYMNPLWIIIGAIIVGAYFSMIGAAGGMLMAAFQVMVVHTAGPLGIDSANVLRSSNVALTLFSPLGSFYRYAVVEKRVAWPVGLSFGVGILLGSIWLGKYATQYLPMKTYKEWLAVLVVIMGIRTLYELSPKVMEKRKNIKAMVKKFNDEVAKAKAEGRSAEMGKIEPVKAGITDYQFKFWGEDFSINPLLFGILGLVIGIVSRSFGIGGGFLLVPAMTTLGALPMYVAVPVSLIGTCFSSIGSFIGYMMNGYWPDLWLGISIIIGGFVGGMIGSRLQKLFSEKVLKWTLAITLFFLFFRFFKIEIWI
;
A
#
# COMPACT_ATOMS: atom_id res chain seq x y z
N MET A 1 -6.29 18.85 -92.62
CA MET A 1 -6.68 17.85 -91.59
C MET A 1 -6.07 16.49 -91.90
N LYS A 2 -4.86 16.13 -91.40
CA LYS A 2 -4.36 14.72 -91.39
C LYS A 2 -3.01 14.46 -90.65
N LYS A 3 -2.55 15.33 -89.74
CA LYS A 3 -1.28 15.10 -88.99
C LYS A 3 -1.25 15.60 -87.53
N ILE A 4 -2.40 15.73 -86.85
CA ILE A 4 -2.44 16.16 -85.42
C ILE A 4 -3.07 15.09 -84.49
N VAL A 5 -3.59 14.00 -85.06
CA VAL A 5 -4.26 12.94 -84.28
C VAL A 5 -3.29 12.02 -83.50
N PRO A 6 -2.06 11.67 -83.95
CA PRO A 6 -1.29 10.64 -83.23
C PRO A 6 -0.60 11.17 -81.95
N LEU A 7 -0.34 12.47 -81.84
CA LEU A 7 0.37 13.02 -80.68
C LEU A 7 -0.55 13.14 -79.46
N LEU A 8 -1.82 13.51 -79.66
CA LEU A 8 -2.80 13.60 -78.58
C LEU A 8 -3.17 12.21 -78.04
N SER A 9 -3.26 11.20 -78.92
CA SER A 9 -3.52 9.81 -78.53
C SER A 9 -2.35 9.22 -77.72
N VAL A 10 -1.11 9.49 -78.11
CA VAL A 10 0.07 9.04 -77.38
C VAL A 10 0.21 9.74 -76.03
N LEU A 11 -0.08 11.04 -75.94
CA LEU A 11 -0.11 11.76 -74.66
C LEU A 11 -1.24 11.31 -73.73
N LEU A 12 -2.42 10.96 -74.26
CA LEU A 12 -3.52 10.41 -73.45
C LEU A 12 -3.20 9.00 -72.95
N ILE A 13 -2.59 8.15 -73.79
CA ILE A 13 -2.18 6.79 -73.40
C ILE A 13 -1.04 6.85 -72.38
N PHE A 14 -0.11 7.81 -72.49
CA PHE A 14 0.94 8.03 -71.49
C PHE A 14 0.38 8.60 -70.18
N ALA A 15 -0.59 9.51 -70.24
CA ALA A 15 -1.26 10.04 -69.04
C ALA A 15 -2.11 8.97 -68.32
N VAL A 16 -2.77 8.07 -69.05
CA VAL A 16 -3.53 6.94 -68.48
C VAL A 16 -2.61 5.84 -67.96
N ALA A 17 -1.47 5.59 -68.60
CA ALA A 17 -0.45 4.64 -68.12
C ALA A 17 0.29 5.15 -66.87
N VAL A 18 0.53 6.46 -66.74
CA VAL A 18 1.11 7.07 -65.53
C VAL A 18 0.09 7.12 -64.38
N PHE A 19 -1.22 7.21 -64.65
CA PHE A 19 -2.26 7.08 -63.63
C PHE A 19 -2.52 5.63 -63.17
N MET A 20 -2.19 4.63 -63.99
CA MET A 20 -2.33 3.19 -63.63
C MET A 20 -1.04 2.55 -63.10
N ALA A 21 0.06 3.29 -63.01
CA ALA A 21 1.36 2.82 -62.49
C ALA A 21 1.77 3.50 -61.17
N VAL A 22 0.83 4.10 -60.44
CA VAL A 22 1.00 4.24 -58.99
C VAL A 22 0.60 2.90 -58.40
N PRO A 23 1.51 2.13 -57.77
CA PRO A 23 1.08 1.01 -56.96
C PRO A 23 0.20 1.60 -55.87
N GLY A 24 -1.11 1.48 -56.06
CA GLY A 24 -2.08 1.58 -54.98
C GLY A 24 -1.78 0.44 -54.04
N SER A 25 -0.79 0.63 -53.16
CA SER A 25 -0.67 -0.14 -51.94
C SER A 25 -1.90 0.22 -51.12
N ALA A 26 -2.99 -0.50 -51.37
CA ALA A 26 -4.06 -0.66 -50.42
C ALA A 26 -3.45 -1.37 -49.20
N PHE A 27 -2.72 -0.60 -48.37
CA PHE A 27 -2.42 -1.03 -47.02
C PHE A 27 -3.78 -1.21 -46.36
N ALA A 28 -4.07 -2.42 -45.90
CA ALA A 28 -5.17 -2.64 -44.98
C ALA A 28 -4.86 -1.78 -43.74
N GLU A 29 -5.53 -0.64 -43.67
CA GLU A 29 -5.45 0.32 -42.57
C GLU A 29 -5.60 -0.45 -41.25
N ALA A 30 -4.64 -0.27 -40.34
CA ALA A 30 -4.66 -0.97 -39.07
C ALA A 30 -5.92 -0.60 -38.29
N LYS A 31 -6.57 -1.59 -37.68
CA LYS A 31 -7.88 -1.46 -37.04
C LYS A 31 -7.89 -2.06 -35.65
N LEU A 32 -8.69 -1.42 -34.80
CA LEU A 32 -9.07 -1.94 -33.49
C LEU A 32 -10.21 -2.94 -33.65
N SER A 33 -10.20 -4.03 -32.89
CA SER A 33 -11.29 -5.00 -32.92
C SER A 33 -12.59 -4.48 -32.27
N SER A 34 -12.51 -3.46 -31.41
CA SER A 34 -13.63 -2.79 -30.75
C SER A 34 -13.20 -1.40 -30.28
N ASP A 35 -14.17 -0.52 -30.06
CA ASP A 35 -14.00 0.81 -29.46
C ASP A 35 -14.16 0.81 -27.93
N THR A 36 -14.65 -0.30 -27.36
CA THR A 36 -15.02 -0.38 -25.94
C THR A 36 -14.63 -1.74 -25.36
N TYR A 37 -13.92 -1.72 -24.24
CA TYR A 37 -13.50 -2.92 -23.51
C TYR A 37 -13.70 -2.72 -22.01
N LYS A 38 -13.75 -3.79 -21.22
CA LYS A 38 -13.72 -3.66 -19.75
C LYS A 38 -12.29 -3.72 -19.24
N ALA A 39 -12.01 -3.06 -18.11
CA ALA A 39 -10.70 -3.10 -17.48
C ALA A 39 -10.21 -4.56 -17.26
N GLY A 40 -9.04 -4.90 -17.77
CA GLY A 40 -8.48 -6.24 -17.71
C GLY A 40 -8.90 -7.17 -18.85
N ASP A 41 -9.64 -6.70 -19.84
CA ASP A 41 -9.90 -7.43 -21.08
C ASP A 41 -8.72 -7.28 -22.06
N THR A 42 -8.71 -8.12 -23.10
CA THR A 42 -7.67 -8.12 -24.14
C THR A 42 -8.06 -7.17 -25.27
N VAL A 43 -7.18 -6.23 -25.58
CA VAL A 43 -7.29 -5.36 -26.76
C VAL A 43 -6.49 -6.00 -27.88
N THR A 44 -7.07 -6.05 -29.07
CA THR A 44 -6.48 -6.64 -30.28
C THR A 44 -6.44 -5.60 -31.39
N ILE A 45 -5.29 -5.50 -32.05
CA ILE A 45 -4.95 -4.54 -33.09
C ILE A 45 -4.39 -5.35 -34.25
N GLU A 46 -5.02 -5.22 -35.43
CA GLU A 46 -4.67 -5.99 -36.62
C GLU A 46 -4.52 -5.04 -37.81
N GLY A 47 -3.58 -5.34 -38.70
CA GLY A 47 -3.35 -4.46 -39.84
C GLY A 47 -2.13 -4.86 -40.66
N SER A 48 -1.68 -3.94 -41.49
CA SER A 48 -0.45 -4.08 -42.26
C SER A 48 0.36 -2.79 -42.20
N ILE A 49 1.67 -2.92 -42.00
CA ILE A 49 2.65 -1.83 -42.11
C ILE A 49 3.51 -2.00 -43.36
N ALA A 50 4.35 -1.01 -43.68
CA ALA A 50 5.28 -1.12 -44.80
C ALA A 50 6.22 -2.33 -44.62
N PRO A 51 6.36 -3.19 -45.65
CA PRO A 51 7.27 -4.34 -45.59
C PRO A 51 8.69 -3.97 -45.16
N GLY A 52 9.32 -4.80 -44.33
CA GLY A 52 10.69 -4.61 -43.85
C GLY A 52 10.86 -3.68 -42.64
N GLN A 53 9.82 -2.94 -42.23
CA GLN A 53 9.86 -2.13 -41.00
C GLN A 53 9.72 -2.99 -39.73
N ASP A 54 10.17 -2.47 -38.60
CA ASP A 54 9.79 -3.04 -37.30
C ASP A 54 8.38 -2.58 -36.90
N LEU A 55 7.69 -3.40 -36.12
CA LEU A 55 6.36 -3.07 -35.62
C LEU A 55 6.47 -2.23 -34.35
N TYR A 56 5.80 -1.09 -34.34
CA TYR A 56 5.63 -0.22 -33.17
C TYR A 56 4.15 0.10 -33.00
N VAL A 57 3.55 -0.38 -31.92
CA VAL A 57 2.18 -0.04 -31.54
C VAL A 57 2.22 0.70 -30.22
N ILE A 58 1.93 2.00 -30.25
CA ILE A 58 1.89 2.86 -29.07
C ILE A 58 0.45 2.96 -28.60
N VAL A 59 0.24 2.64 -27.33
CA VAL A 59 -1.06 2.75 -26.67
C VAL A 59 -0.90 3.69 -25.49
N SER A 60 -1.50 4.88 -25.55
CA SER A 60 -1.40 5.91 -24.51
C SER A 60 -2.78 6.28 -23.99
N SER A 61 -2.93 6.41 -22.67
CA SER A 61 -4.16 6.97 -22.10
C SER A 61 -4.25 8.47 -22.42
N GLN A 62 -5.43 8.96 -22.76
CA GLN A 62 -5.69 10.40 -22.93
C GLN A 62 -5.57 11.19 -21.62
N THR A 63 -5.66 10.50 -20.48
CA THR A 63 -5.40 11.09 -19.18
C THR A 63 -3.89 11.21 -18.97
N ASP A 64 -3.42 12.43 -18.84
CA ASP A 64 -2.01 12.74 -18.55
C ASP A 64 -1.77 13.09 -17.09
N PHE A 65 -0.51 13.02 -16.69
CA PHE A 65 -0.03 13.52 -15.40
C PHE A 65 1.24 14.34 -15.55
N ALA A 66 1.30 15.46 -14.83
CA ALA A 66 2.51 16.23 -14.59
C ALA A 66 2.86 16.26 -13.10
N PRO A 67 4.14 16.46 -12.71
CA PRO A 67 4.51 16.56 -11.31
C PRO A 67 3.76 17.64 -10.52
N LYS A 68 3.33 18.73 -11.18
CA LYS A 68 2.50 19.79 -10.57
C LYS A 68 1.11 19.31 -10.13
N ASP A 69 0.58 18.24 -10.73
CA ASP A 69 -0.74 17.69 -10.42
C ASP A 69 -0.75 16.93 -9.07
N THR A 70 0.42 16.80 -8.43
CA THR A 70 0.59 16.19 -7.12
C THR A 70 0.12 17.11 -6.00
N THR A 71 -0.80 16.60 -5.18
CA THR A 71 -1.32 17.34 -4.01
C THR A 71 -0.60 17.01 -2.69
N GLY A 72 0.15 15.90 -2.62
CA GLY A 72 0.86 15.47 -1.41
C GLY A 72 2.13 16.28 -1.15
N PRO A 73 2.31 16.95 0.01
CA PRO A 73 3.45 17.84 0.27
C PRO A 73 4.80 17.13 0.24
N HIS A 74 4.85 15.84 0.59
CA HIS A 74 6.06 15.02 0.49
C HIS A 74 6.37 14.67 -0.96
N GLU A 75 5.37 14.26 -1.73
CA GLU A 75 5.50 13.88 -3.13
C GLU A 75 5.86 15.08 -4.01
N THR A 76 5.26 16.26 -3.79
CA THR A 76 5.60 17.49 -4.52
C THR A 76 7.08 17.87 -4.35
N LYS A 77 7.59 17.84 -3.11
CA LYS A 77 9.02 18.12 -2.84
C LYS A 77 9.93 17.06 -3.45
N ARG A 78 9.53 15.79 -3.37
CA ARG A 78 10.30 14.66 -3.91
C ARG A 78 10.40 14.73 -5.42
N LEU A 79 9.28 14.87 -6.12
CA LEU A 79 9.25 14.95 -7.59
C LEU A 79 10.01 16.16 -8.12
N ALA A 80 9.95 17.31 -7.44
CA ALA A 80 10.76 18.47 -7.82
C ALA A 80 12.27 18.20 -7.68
N LYS A 81 12.68 17.49 -6.62
CA LYS A 81 14.09 17.09 -6.41
C LYS A 81 14.53 16.06 -7.45
N ASP A 82 13.71 15.05 -7.68
CA ASP A 82 14.03 13.94 -8.57
C ASP A 82 14.00 14.37 -10.04
N GLY A 83 13.09 15.27 -10.42
CA GLY A 83 13.02 15.87 -11.76
C GLY A 83 14.30 16.60 -12.16
N LYS A 84 14.87 17.39 -11.26
CA LYS A 84 16.19 18.03 -11.47
C LYS A 84 17.31 17.03 -11.78
N LYS A 85 17.26 15.83 -11.17
CA LYS A 85 18.26 14.78 -11.35
C LYS A 85 18.00 13.92 -12.59
N ALA A 86 16.72 13.70 -12.92
CA ALA A 86 16.31 12.80 -13.99
C ALA A 86 16.09 13.50 -15.33
N GLY A 87 16.04 14.84 -15.37
CA GLY A 87 15.90 15.61 -16.61
C GLY A 87 14.45 15.86 -17.02
N PHE A 88 13.55 16.09 -16.07
CA PHE A 88 12.17 16.53 -16.32
C PHE A 88 11.77 17.66 -15.35
N ASP A 89 10.80 18.48 -15.76
CA ASP A 89 10.32 19.63 -14.98
C ASP A 89 8.90 19.41 -14.45
N LYS A 90 8.35 20.42 -13.76
CA LYS A 90 7.01 20.32 -13.13
C LYS A 90 5.87 20.29 -14.15
N GLU A 91 6.11 20.74 -15.37
CA GLU A 91 5.12 20.87 -16.45
C GLU A 91 5.14 19.66 -17.38
N THR A 92 6.23 18.89 -17.38
CA THR A 92 6.41 17.70 -18.21
C THR A 92 5.26 16.72 -17.98
N ARG A 93 4.48 16.47 -19.05
CA ARG A 93 3.35 15.54 -19.04
C ARG A 93 3.77 14.19 -19.62
N ILE A 94 3.22 13.13 -19.05
CA ILE A 94 3.22 11.79 -19.64
C ILE A 94 1.82 11.19 -19.50
N PRO A 95 1.41 10.30 -20.41
CA PRO A 95 0.19 9.55 -20.24
C PRO A 95 0.23 8.71 -18.94
N VAL A 96 -0.92 8.65 -18.27
CA VAL A 96 -1.12 7.85 -17.05
C VAL A 96 -0.88 6.36 -17.31
N PHE A 97 -1.18 5.87 -18.50
CA PHE A 97 -0.82 4.53 -18.97
C PHE A 97 -0.18 4.65 -20.34
N GLY A 98 1.00 4.07 -20.52
CA GLY A 98 1.69 4.09 -21.81
C GLY A 98 2.36 2.75 -22.08
N TYR A 99 1.98 2.12 -23.19
CA TYR A 99 2.54 0.85 -23.65
C TYR A 99 3.15 1.00 -25.04
N VAL A 100 4.27 0.33 -25.24
CA VAL A 100 4.97 0.20 -26.52
C VAL A 100 5.02 -1.28 -26.85
N LEU A 101 4.11 -1.77 -27.69
CA LEU A 101 4.16 -3.14 -28.20
C LEU A 101 5.08 -3.16 -29.43
N THR A 102 6.06 -4.04 -29.42
CA THR A 102 7.04 -4.09 -30.51
C THR A 102 7.59 -5.48 -30.78
N SER A 103 7.94 -5.72 -32.05
CA SER A 103 8.70 -6.89 -32.48
C SER A 103 10.19 -6.80 -32.08
N ASN A 104 10.70 -5.62 -31.75
CA ASN A 104 12.11 -5.38 -31.47
C ASN A 104 12.31 -4.54 -30.18
N PRO A 105 12.16 -5.15 -28.99
CA PRO A 105 12.22 -4.43 -27.72
C PRO A 105 13.61 -3.85 -27.42
N GLU A 106 14.69 -4.42 -27.96
CA GLU A 106 16.07 -4.00 -27.65
C GLU A 106 16.37 -2.56 -28.08
N LYS A 107 15.61 -2.02 -29.04
CA LYS A 107 15.66 -0.61 -29.45
C LYS A 107 15.25 0.37 -28.34
N PHE A 108 14.51 -0.08 -27.32
CA PHE A 108 14.03 0.75 -26.21
C PHE A 108 14.76 0.53 -24.90
N GLY A 109 15.59 -0.51 -24.79
CA GLY A 109 16.21 -0.86 -23.52
C GLY A 109 16.75 -2.29 -23.49
N LYS A 110 16.99 -2.78 -22.27
CA LYS A 110 17.53 -4.13 -22.07
C LYS A 110 17.01 -4.78 -20.80
N VAL A 111 16.97 -6.11 -20.78
CA VAL A 111 16.72 -6.86 -19.55
C VAL A 111 17.92 -6.71 -18.61
N ALA A 112 17.64 -6.37 -17.36
CA ALA A 112 18.66 -6.19 -16.33
C ALA A 112 18.25 -6.85 -15.01
N ASP A 113 19.24 -7.38 -14.31
CA ASP A 113 19.09 -7.89 -12.96
C ASP A 113 19.08 -6.76 -11.94
N LYS A 114 18.13 -6.79 -11.01
CA LYS A 114 18.06 -5.88 -9.87
C LYS A 114 18.00 -6.66 -8.57
N ARG A 115 18.83 -6.25 -7.60
CA ARG A 115 18.72 -6.75 -6.24
C ARG A 115 17.89 -5.81 -5.35
N PHE A 116 17.09 -6.37 -4.46
CA PHE A 116 16.22 -5.62 -3.54
C PHE A 116 16.03 -6.36 -2.20
N GLY A 117 15.51 -5.65 -1.19
CA GLY A 117 15.29 -6.17 0.17
C GLY A 117 16.57 -6.29 1.00
N GLY A 118 16.44 -6.33 2.33
CA GLY A 118 17.57 -6.42 3.27
C GLY A 118 17.97 -5.10 3.91
N PRO A 119 18.86 -5.14 4.93
CA PRO A 119 19.29 -3.96 5.68
C PRO A 119 20.02 -2.95 4.80
N SER A 120 19.93 -1.65 5.13
CA SER A 120 20.49 -0.57 4.29
C SER A 120 22.02 -0.58 4.12
N PHE A 121 22.72 -1.45 4.86
CA PHE A 121 24.16 -1.62 4.88
C PHE A 121 24.65 -2.92 4.20
N MET A 122 23.76 -3.73 3.63
CA MET A 122 24.09 -4.99 2.93
C MET A 122 23.51 -4.98 1.51
N PRO A 123 24.19 -5.57 0.50
CA PRO A 123 23.61 -5.74 -0.83
C PRO A 123 22.28 -6.51 -0.77
N GLY A 124 21.34 -6.15 -1.65
CA GLY A 124 19.98 -6.65 -1.56
C GLY A 124 19.89 -8.18 -1.60
N ILE A 125 19.06 -8.76 -0.74
CA ILE A 125 18.98 -10.22 -0.51
C ILE A 125 18.28 -10.93 -1.67
N TYR A 126 17.33 -10.27 -2.34
CA TYR A 126 16.53 -10.84 -3.43
C TYR A 126 17.00 -10.34 -4.78
N LYS A 127 16.89 -11.18 -5.82
CA LYS A 127 17.19 -10.85 -7.22
C LYS A 127 15.90 -10.90 -8.04
N THR A 128 15.67 -9.90 -8.89
CA THR A 128 14.57 -9.83 -9.87
C THR A 128 15.11 -9.37 -11.22
N THR A 129 14.40 -9.66 -12.30
CA THR A 129 14.66 -9.11 -13.63
C THR A 129 13.70 -7.97 -13.93
N MET A 130 14.17 -6.97 -14.66
CA MET A 130 13.33 -5.89 -15.17
C MET A 130 13.78 -5.46 -16.56
N PHE A 131 12.85 -4.98 -17.38
CA PHE A 131 13.20 -4.25 -18.58
C PHE A 131 13.65 -2.83 -18.18
N LYS A 132 14.91 -2.50 -18.43
CA LYS A 132 15.52 -1.21 -18.12
C LYS A 132 15.52 -0.35 -19.37
N LEU A 133 14.85 0.79 -19.31
CA LEU A 133 14.69 1.69 -20.45
C LEU A 133 16.00 2.41 -20.74
N ALA A 134 16.32 2.51 -22.04
CA ALA A 134 17.45 3.29 -22.51
C ALA A 134 17.27 4.77 -22.14
N LYS A 135 18.39 5.50 -22.05
CA LYS A 135 18.32 6.96 -21.99
C LYS A 135 17.87 7.49 -23.36
N PHE A 136 17.25 8.67 -23.39
CA PHE A 136 16.71 9.23 -24.62
C PHE A 136 17.76 9.38 -25.72
N ASP A 137 18.98 9.84 -25.38
CA ASP A 137 20.13 9.93 -26.30
C ASP A 137 20.48 8.59 -26.97
N LYS A 138 20.25 7.48 -26.28
CA LYS A 138 20.59 6.11 -26.73
C LYS A 138 19.46 5.36 -27.40
N LEU A 139 18.27 5.95 -27.52
CA LEU A 139 17.19 5.34 -28.31
C LEU A 139 17.55 5.39 -29.79
N ASP A 140 17.18 4.32 -30.49
CA ASP A 140 17.27 4.23 -31.94
C ASP A 140 16.47 5.37 -32.62
N ALA A 141 16.97 5.88 -33.75
CA ALA A 141 16.39 7.05 -34.41
C ALA A 141 14.98 6.77 -34.98
N GLU A 142 14.76 5.57 -35.51
CA GLU A 142 13.44 5.12 -35.98
C GLU A 142 12.49 5.02 -34.78
N ALA A 143 12.92 4.35 -33.71
CA ALA A 143 12.12 4.20 -32.49
C ALA A 143 11.70 5.55 -31.88
N LYS A 144 12.58 6.56 -31.88
CA LYS A 144 12.25 7.92 -31.39
C LYS A 144 11.11 8.57 -32.16
N GLY A 145 11.11 8.43 -33.49
CA GLY A 145 10.08 9.01 -34.36
C GLY A 145 8.69 8.38 -34.13
N MET A 146 8.65 7.14 -33.63
CA MET A 146 7.41 6.39 -33.44
C MET A 146 6.78 6.57 -32.06
N LEU A 147 7.40 7.31 -31.12
CA LEU A 147 6.96 7.40 -29.72
C LEU A 147 5.78 8.36 -29.45
N GLY A 148 5.33 9.14 -30.44
CA GLY A 148 4.24 10.10 -30.27
C GLY A 148 4.49 11.07 -29.11
N ASP A 149 3.57 11.13 -28.16
CA ASP A 149 3.63 12.02 -26.97
C ASP A 149 4.86 11.77 -26.07
N LEU A 150 5.47 10.58 -26.17
CA LEU A 150 6.70 10.23 -25.44
C LEU A 150 7.99 10.58 -26.20
N GLY A 151 7.87 11.18 -27.39
CA GLY A 151 8.98 11.50 -28.29
C GLY A 151 9.89 12.64 -27.83
N SER A 152 9.52 13.40 -26.80
CA SER A 152 10.41 14.44 -26.24
C SER A 152 11.36 13.88 -25.17
N GLU A 153 12.57 14.44 -25.08
CA GLU A 153 13.57 14.00 -24.09
C GLU A 153 13.04 14.07 -22.65
N LYS A 154 12.35 15.17 -22.31
CA LYS A 154 11.76 15.37 -20.98
C LYS A 154 10.66 14.35 -20.70
N ALA A 155 9.75 14.12 -21.65
CA ALA A 155 8.66 13.14 -21.49
C ALA A 155 9.22 11.72 -21.33
N TRP A 156 10.21 11.32 -22.15
CA TRP A 156 10.85 10.01 -22.02
C TRP A 156 11.58 9.84 -20.69
N ASN A 157 12.32 10.85 -20.24
CA ASN A 157 13.01 10.84 -18.95
C ASN A 157 12.02 10.72 -17.79
N PHE A 158 10.87 11.40 -17.88
CA PHE A 158 9.82 11.31 -16.88
C PHE A 158 9.10 9.95 -16.90
N PHE A 159 8.79 9.44 -18.10
CA PHE A 159 8.21 8.12 -18.32
C PHE A 159 9.10 7.02 -17.72
N LYS A 160 10.40 7.07 -18.01
CA LYS A 160 11.40 6.17 -17.45
C LYS A 160 11.49 6.28 -15.92
N TYR A 161 11.53 7.50 -15.38
CA TYR A 161 11.54 7.70 -13.93
C TYR A 161 10.31 7.06 -13.26
N ALA A 162 9.13 7.24 -13.84
CA ALA A 162 7.89 6.67 -13.33
C ALA A 162 7.91 5.12 -13.31
N HIS A 163 8.51 4.49 -14.32
CA HIS A 163 8.57 3.03 -14.47
C HIS A 163 9.68 2.36 -13.63
N GLU A 164 10.85 2.98 -13.48
CA GLU A 164 12.02 2.32 -12.89
C GLU A 164 12.18 2.53 -11.37
N LYS A 165 11.48 3.52 -10.80
CA LYS A 165 11.62 3.89 -9.37
C LYS A 165 10.53 3.29 -8.49
N SER A 166 10.96 2.68 -7.39
CA SER A 166 10.05 2.10 -6.38
C SER A 166 9.09 3.12 -5.76
N ASN A 167 9.44 4.41 -5.78
CA ASN A 167 8.65 5.51 -5.23
C ASN A 167 8.35 6.58 -6.30
N GLY A 168 8.32 6.19 -7.59
CA GLY A 168 7.77 7.02 -8.67
C GLY A 168 6.30 7.37 -8.41
N ILE A 169 5.59 7.93 -9.39
CA ILE A 169 4.14 8.18 -9.22
C ILE A 169 3.46 6.82 -9.13
N ASN A 170 3.11 6.41 -7.91
CA ASN A 170 2.87 5.02 -7.50
C ASN A 170 1.68 4.31 -8.16
N VAL A 171 1.12 4.89 -9.21
CA VAL A 171 -0.25 4.65 -9.66
C VAL A 171 -0.40 4.68 -11.18
N ILE A 172 0.59 5.25 -11.88
CA ILE A 172 0.56 5.41 -13.34
C ILE A 172 1.13 4.14 -13.99
N ASN A 173 2.27 3.64 -13.51
CA ASN A 173 3.00 2.61 -14.23
C ASN A 173 3.56 1.57 -13.27
N LYS A 174 2.70 0.77 -12.62
CA LYS A 174 3.15 -0.44 -11.89
C LYS A 174 2.12 -1.55 -11.98
N GLU A 175 1.73 -1.88 -13.20
CA GLU A 175 0.82 -3.00 -13.48
C GLU A 175 1.36 -4.36 -13.02
N GLY A 176 2.64 -4.42 -12.69
CA GLY A 176 3.26 -5.54 -12.00
C GLY A 176 3.61 -5.17 -10.57
N SER A 177 3.07 -5.89 -9.59
CA SER A 177 3.86 -6.21 -8.40
C SER A 177 3.39 -7.55 -7.84
N LYS A 178 4.19 -8.58 -8.16
CA LYS A 178 4.25 -9.97 -7.67
C LYS A 178 3.59 -11.06 -8.51
N LYS A 179 4.43 -12.04 -8.89
CA LYS A 179 4.07 -13.46 -8.97
C LYS A 179 4.99 -14.20 -7.97
N GLY A 180 4.45 -14.59 -6.82
CA GLY A 180 5.24 -15.15 -5.71
C GLY A 180 6.01 -14.09 -4.91
N LYS A 181 7.25 -14.40 -4.49
CA LYS A 181 8.11 -13.55 -3.62
C LYS A 181 8.90 -12.46 -4.36
N VAL A 182 8.64 -12.20 -5.64
CA VAL A 182 9.50 -11.35 -6.48
C VAL A 182 8.82 -10.03 -6.84
N THR A 183 9.46 -8.93 -6.42
CA THR A 183 9.07 -7.54 -6.71
C THR A 183 9.55 -7.16 -8.10
N ILE A 184 8.67 -6.53 -8.86
CA ILE A 184 8.74 -6.51 -10.31
C ILE A 184 8.37 -5.09 -10.78
N PHE A 185 9.08 -4.60 -11.80
CA PHE A 185 8.83 -3.27 -12.38
C PHE A 185 7.83 -3.35 -13.54
N SER A 186 7.38 -2.17 -13.97
CA SER A 186 6.18 -1.95 -14.78
C SER A 186 6.23 -2.48 -16.22
N ARG A 187 5.05 -2.69 -16.79
CA ARG A 187 4.80 -2.95 -18.21
C ARG A 187 4.93 -1.64 -18.98
N SER A 188 6.05 -1.44 -19.68
CA SER A 188 6.27 -0.29 -20.58
C SER A 188 6.43 -0.72 -22.02
N VAL A 189 7.44 -1.56 -22.28
CA VAL A 189 7.78 -2.08 -23.60
C VAL A 189 7.43 -3.55 -23.57
N LEU A 190 6.53 -3.94 -24.46
CA LEU A 190 5.91 -5.25 -24.51
C LEU A 190 6.29 -5.95 -25.80
N THR A 191 6.63 -7.23 -25.70
CA THR A 191 6.82 -8.09 -26.85
C THR A 191 6.01 -9.37 -26.70
N ASP A 192 6.14 -10.30 -27.63
CA ASP A 192 5.44 -11.56 -27.59
C ASP A 192 5.83 -12.38 -26.34
N TYR A 193 4.85 -12.76 -25.52
CA TYR A 193 5.09 -13.55 -24.31
C TYR A 193 5.57 -14.97 -24.63
N GLY A 194 5.07 -15.56 -25.72
CA GLY A 194 5.45 -16.91 -26.16
C GLY A 194 6.94 -17.01 -26.46
N LYS A 195 7.52 -15.95 -27.03
CA LYS A 195 8.96 -15.85 -27.33
C LYS A 195 9.81 -15.41 -26.13
N SER A 196 9.35 -14.41 -25.39
CA SER A 196 10.16 -13.78 -24.35
C SER A 196 10.15 -14.51 -23.01
N GLY A 197 9.03 -15.14 -22.64
CA GLY A 197 8.80 -15.74 -21.32
C GLY A 197 8.83 -14.74 -20.14
N ASN A 198 8.99 -13.44 -20.39
CA ASN A 198 9.11 -12.44 -19.33
C ASN A 198 7.75 -12.13 -18.70
N TYR A 199 7.74 -11.86 -17.40
CA TYR A 199 6.49 -11.63 -16.70
C TYR A 199 5.76 -10.35 -17.14
N TRP A 200 6.47 -9.30 -17.59
CA TRP A 200 5.85 -8.04 -18.02
C TRP A 200 5.17 -8.20 -19.37
N ASP A 201 5.60 -9.17 -20.17
CA ASP A 201 4.99 -9.52 -21.45
C ASP A 201 3.74 -10.40 -21.28
N LYS A 202 3.47 -10.92 -20.06
CA LYS A 202 2.35 -11.84 -19.84
C LYS A 202 1.01 -11.23 -20.27
N GLY A 203 0.33 -11.95 -21.16
CA GLY A 203 -0.94 -11.51 -21.74
C GLY A 203 -0.78 -10.62 -22.97
N THR A 204 0.44 -10.47 -23.49
CA THR A 204 0.75 -9.89 -24.79
C THR A 204 1.07 -10.99 -25.81
N SER A 205 0.51 -10.89 -27.01
CA SER A 205 0.79 -11.78 -28.15
C SER A 205 1.06 -10.92 -29.38
N ILE A 206 2.17 -11.18 -30.08
CA ILE A 206 2.52 -10.45 -31.31
C ILE A 206 2.84 -11.45 -32.41
N GLU A 207 1.89 -11.59 -33.33
CA GLU A 207 2.07 -12.27 -34.61
C GLU A 207 2.44 -11.20 -35.64
N PHE A 208 3.67 -11.24 -36.14
CA PHE A 208 4.16 -10.25 -37.10
C PHE A 208 4.99 -10.92 -38.17
N ASP A 209 4.60 -10.73 -39.42
CA ASP A 209 5.38 -11.13 -40.58
C ASP A 209 6.07 -9.89 -41.18
N LYS A 210 7.38 -9.80 -40.97
CA LYS A 210 8.20 -8.66 -41.42
C LYS A 210 8.30 -8.57 -42.95
N ALA A 211 8.19 -9.69 -43.66
CA ALA A 211 8.29 -9.71 -45.12
C ALA A 211 7.02 -9.15 -45.78
N THR A 212 5.84 -9.46 -45.22
CA THR A 212 4.56 -8.98 -45.76
C THR A 212 4.04 -7.72 -45.06
N GLY A 213 4.57 -7.38 -43.89
CA GLY A 213 4.12 -6.26 -43.06
C GLY A 213 2.82 -6.55 -42.29
N LYS A 214 2.21 -7.74 -42.44
CA LYS A 214 0.98 -8.11 -41.75
C LYS A 214 1.24 -8.38 -40.28
N PHE A 215 0.37 -7.86 -39.41
CA PHE A 215 0.48 -8.08 -37.99
C PHE A 215 -0.86 -8.27 -37.29
N LYS A 216 -0.80 -8.98 -36.17
CA LYS A 216 -1.84 -9.11 -35.16
C LYS A 216 -1.18 -8.99 -33.79
N ALA A 217 -1.38 -7.85 -33.15
CA ALA A 217 -0.87 -7.56 -31.83
C ALA A 217 -2.04 -7.53 -30.85
N SER A 218 -1.92 -8.23 -29.73
CA SER A 218 -2.91 -8.16 -28.66
C SER A 218 -2.22 -8.04 -27.31
N PHE A 219 -2.87 -7.34 -26.38
CA PHE A 219 -2.41 -7.29 -25.00
C PHE A 219 -3.57 -7.16 -24.02
N LYS A 220 -3.39 -7.74 -22.84
CA LYS A 220 -4.32 -7.59 -21.72
C LYS A 220 -4.14 -6.22 -21.07
N THR A 221 -5.21 -5.45 -20.97
CA THR A 221 -5.21 -4.14 -20.30
C THR A 221 -5.06 -4.29 -18.79
N PHE A 222 -4.74 -3.20 -18.09
CA PHE A 222 -4.65 -3.23 -16.65
C PHE A 222 -6.02 -3.44 -15.99
N ARG A 223 -6.12 -4.50 -15.18
CA ARG A 223 -7.36 -4.84 -14.46
C ARG A 223 -7.83 -3.78 -13.45
N HIS A 224 -7.03 -2.74 -13.18
CA HIS A 224 -7.32 -1.68 -12.24
C HIS A 224 -7.16 -0.29 -12.88
N THR A 225 -7.28 -0.20 -14.20
CA THR A 225 -7.49 1.09 -14.88
C THR A 225 -8.76 1.75 -14.34
N PRO A 226 -8.77 3.07 -14.05
CA PRO A 226 -9.98 3.77 -13.64
C PRO A 226 -11.12 3.60 -14.66
N PRO A 227 -12.39 3.64 -14.20
CA PRO A 227 -13.52 3.56 -15.11
C PRO A 227 -13.50 4.72 -16.10
N ASP A 228 -14.00 4.46 -17.31
CA ASP A 228 -14.18 5.43 -18.39
C ASP A 228 -12.86 6.07 -18.88
N THR A 229 -11.76 5.34 -18.76
CA THR A 229 -10.45 5.79 -19.25
C THR A 229 -10.32 5.55 -20.75
N LYS A 230 -10.03 6.61 -21.50
CA LYS A 230 -9.81 6.55 -22.96
C LYS A 230 -8.34 6.36 -23.31
N PHE A 231 -8.10 5.62 -24.39
CA PHE A 231 -6.77 5.32 -24.91
C PHE A 231 -6.70 5.61 -26.39
N ASP A 232 -5.65 6.30 -26.79
CA ASP A 232 -5.27 6.48 -28.18
C ASP A 232 -4.33 5.36 -28.60
N VAL A 233 -4.52 4.86 -29.82
CA VAL A 233 -3.68 3.82 -30.42
C VAL A 233 -3.07 4.35 -31.70
N SER A 234 -1.75 4.20 -31.81
CA SER A 234 -1.00 4.50 -33.02
C SER A 234 -0.12 3.33 -33.43
N VAL A 235 0.03 3.16 -34.73
CA VAL A 235 0.86 2.13 -35.36
C VAL A 235 1.88 2.82 -36.25
N ASN A 236 3.16 2.61 -35.99
CA ASN A 236 4.27 3.23 -36.70
C ASN A 236 4.10 4.76 -36.91
N GLY A 237 3.64 5.46 -35.86
CA GLY A 237 3.48 6.92 -35.85
C GLY A 237 2.12 7.42 -36.35
N GLU A 238 1.29 6.57 -36.96
CA GLU A 238 -0.05 6.94 -37.43
C GLU A 238 -1.13 6.57 -36.41
N LYS A 239 -2.01 7.51 -36.04
CA LYS A 239 -3.11 7.27 -35.11
C LYS A 239 -4.23 6.51 -35.82
N ILE A 240 -4.54 5.31 -35.35
CA ILE A 240 -5.53 4.41 -35.98
C ILE A 240 -6.90 4.46 -35.31
N GLY A 241 -6.97 4.96 -34.07
CA GLY A 241 -8.24 5.05 -33.36
C GLY A 241 -8.08 5.24 -31.86
N THR A 242 -9.22 5.21 -31.19
CA THR A 242 -9.35 5.40 -29.75
C THR A 242 -10.26 4.29 -29.21
N TYR A 243 -9.95 3.76 -28.03
CA TYR A 243 -10.87 2.87 -27.30
C TYR A 243 -11.10 3.36 -25.87
N THR A 244 -12.23 2.97 -25.29
CA THR A 244 -12.62 3.29 -23.91
C THR A 244 -12.58 2.03 -23.04
N LEU A 245 -12.01 2.15 -21.84
CA LEU A 245 -12.07 1.12 -20.82
C LEU A 245 -13.16 1.42 -19.79
N GLU A 246 -14.22 0.62 -19.84
CA GLU A 246 -15.29 0.63 -18.85
C GLU A 246 -14.86 -0.05 -17.53
N GLY A 247 -15.57 0.31 -16.46
CA GLY A 247 -15.32 -0.26 -15.15
C GLY A 247 -15.70 -1.73 -15.01
N LYS A 248 -14.94 -2.46 -14.18
CA LYS A 248 -15.17 -3.88 -13.88
C LYS A 248 -15.42 -4.12 -12.39
N GLY A 249 -16.61 -3.72 -11.94
CA GLY A 249 -17.08 -3.86 -10.56
C GLY A 249 -16.89 -2.59 -9.72
N PHE A 250 -16.78 -2.75 -8.40
CA PHE A 250 -16.71 -1.62 -7.47
C PHE A 250 -15.34 -0.93 -7.50
N TRP A 251 -15.31 0.37 -7.82
CA TRP A 251 -14.11 1.18 -7.89
C TRP A 251 -13.80 1.88 -6.56
N LEU A 252 -12.64 1.58 -5.98
CA LEU A 252 -12.14 2.24 -4.77
C LEU A 252 -11.28 3.45 -5.18
N SER A 253 -11.83 4.66 -5.13
CA SER A 253 -11.24 5.84 -5.78
C SER A 253 -9.86 6.23 -5.24
N ARG A 254 -9.67 6.30 -3.91
CA ARG A 254 -8.36 6.59 -3.32
C ARG A 254 -7.48 5.35 -3.20
N GLY A 255 -8.06 4.16 -3.27
CA GLY A 255 -7.29 2.92 -3.35
C GLY A 255 -6.79 2.58 -4.76
N PHE A 256 -7.33 3.29 -5.76
CA PHE A 256 -7.05 3.20 -7.20
C PHE A 256 -7.09 1.76 -7.72
N ARG A 257 -8.18 1.06 -7.39
CA ARG A 257 -8.39 -0.33 -7.82
C ARG A 257 -9.85 -0.75 -7.76
N TYR A 258 -10.19 -1.74 -8.58
CA TYR A 258 -11.42 -2.51 -8.39
C TYR A 258 -11.26 -3.51 -7.26
N MET A 259 -12.21 -3.50 -6.32
CA MET A 259 -12.25 -4.47 -5.25
C MET A 259 -13.61 -4.48 -4.55
N ASN A 260 -14.09 -5.67 -4.17
CA ASN A 260 -15.24 -5.79 -3.30
C ASN A 260 -14.88 -5.30 -1.87
N PRO A 261 -15.59 -4.30 -1.30
CA PRO A 261 -15.33 -3.77 0.03
C PRO A 261 -15.42 -4.81 1.16
N LEU A 262 -16.15 -5.91 0.96
CA LEU A 262 -16.28 -6.99 1.95
C LEU A 262 -14.93 -7.56 2.41
N TRP A 263 -13.93 -7.62 1.52
CA TRP A 263 -12.58 -8.07 1.90
C TRP A 263 -11.93 -7.14 2.93
N ILE A 264 -12.18 -5.84 2.84
CA ILE A 264 -11.69 -4.85 3.82
C ILE A 264 -12.41 -5.04 5.15
N ILE A 265 -13.73 -5.26 5.12
CA ILE A 265 -14.54 -5.48 6.33
C ILE A 265 -14.06 -6.75 7.05
N ILE A 266 -13.91 -7.87 6.35
CA ILE A 266 -13.43 -9.14 6.92
C ILE A 266 -12.04 -8.95 7.53
N GLY A 267 -11.12 -8.29 6.81
CA GLY A 267 -9.81 -7.97 7.33
C GLY A 267 -9.87 -7.11 8.59
N ALA A 268 -10.69 -6.07 8.60
CA ALA A 268 -10.87 -5.20 9.75
C ALA A 268 -11.52 -5.90 10.94
N ILE A 269 -12.41 -6.88 10.73
CA ILE A 269 -12.95 -7.74 11.80
C ILE A 269 -11.83 -8.57 12.43
N ILE A 270 -11.04 -9.25 11.61
CA ILE A 270 -9.94 -10.11 12.09
C ILE A 270 -8.90 -9.28 12.84
N VAL A 271 -8.42 -8.20 12.23
CA VAL A 271 -7.39 -7.34 12.82
C VAL A 271 -7.95 -6.58 14.02
N GLY A 272 -9.20 -6.12 13.98
CA GLY A 272 -9.87 -5.46 15.10
C GLY A 272 -10.10 -6.39 16.29
N ALA A 273 -10.48 -7.64 16.05
CA ALA A 273 -10.60 -8.65 17.11
C ALA A 273 -9.25 -8.94 17.78
N TYR A 274 -8.21 -9.12 16.95
CA TYR A 274 -6.84 -9.26 17.43
C TYR A 274 -6.40 -8.05 18.27
N PHE A 275 -6.62 -6.84 17.74
CA PHE A 275 -6.20 -5.60 18.36
C PHE A 275 -6.92 -5.37 19.70
N SER A 276 -8.22 -5.62 19.81
CA SER A 276 -8.93 -5.52 21.08
C SER A 276 -8.49 -6.56 22.11
N MET A 277 -8.06 -7.76 21.70
CA MET A 277 -7.56 -8.78 22.64
C MET A 277 -6.18 -8.46 23.20
N ILE A 278 -5.28 -7.95 22.36
CA ILE A 278 -3.85 -7.78 22.67
C ILE A 278 -3.49 -6.34 23.02
N GLY A 279 -4.28 -5.37 22.56
CA GLY A 279 -4.08 -3.92 22.77
C GLY A 279 -2.91 -3.32 21.99
N ALA A 280 -2.32 -4.06 21.04
CA ALA A 280 -1.12 -3.63 20.30
C ALA A 280 -1.22 -3.89 18.79
N ALA A 281 -0.51 -3.06 18.01
CA ALA A 281 -0.23 -3.24 16.58
C ALA A 281 -1.41 -3.20 15.58
N GLY A 282 -2.62 -2.79 15.98
CA GLY A 282 -3.81 -2.79 15.11
C GLY A 282 -3.61 -2.07 13.77
N GLY A 283 -3.16 -0.81 13.78
CA GLY A 283 -2.98 -0.03 12.55
C GLY A 283 -1.89 -0.58 11.62
N MET A 284 -0.83 -1.18 12.18
CA MET A 284 0.25 -1.81 11.39
C MET A 284 -0.19 -3.13 10.77
N LEU A 285 -0.93 -3.95 11.52
CA LEU A 285 -1.49 -5.19 11.00
C LEU A 285 -2.56 -4.91 9.94
N MET A 286 -3.34 -3.84 10.09
CA MET A 286 -4.27 -3.40 9.05
C MET A 286 -3.52 -2.94 7.81
N ALA A 287 -2.43 -2.19 7.97
CA ALA A 287 -1.58 -1.80 6.85
C ALA A 287 -0.97 -3.03 6.15
N ALA A 288 -0.52 -4.04 6.91
CA ALA A 288 -0.01 -5.28 6.35
C ALA A 288 -1.12 -6.03 5.58
N PHE A 289 -2.31 -6.17 6.15
CA PHE A 289 -3.47 -6.76 5.48
C PHE A 289 -3.82 -6.02 4.18
N GLN A 290 -3.81 -4.68 4.21
CA GLN A 290 -4.16 -3.88 3.03
C GLN A 290 -3.10 -3.89 1.92
N VAL A 291 -1.86 -4.25 2.25
CA VAL A 291 -0.78 -4.41 1.27
C VAL A 291 -0.75 -5.83 0.71
N MET A 292 -1.06 -6.84 1.53
CA MET A 292 -0.93 -8.26 1.15
C MET A 292 -2.20 -8.87 0.55
N VAL A 293 -3.39 -8.41 0.97
CA VAL A 293 -4.68 -9.03 0.60
C VAL A 293 -5.47 -8.12 -0.32
N VAL A 294 -5.91 -6.97 0.21
CA VAL A 294 -6.08 -5.77 -0.63
C VAL A 294 -4.71 -5.48 -1.22
N HIS A 295 -4.52 -4.76 -2.30
CA HIS A 295 -3.17 -4.30 -2.67
C HIS A 295 -3.36 -2.85 -3.08
N THR A 296 -3.60 -1.99 -2.09
CA THR A 296 -3.99 -0.59 -2.32
C THR A 296 -2.86 0.15 -3.03
N ALA A 297 -3.14 0.80 -4.15
CA ALA A 297 -2.13 1.47 -4.98
C ALA A 297 -1.98 2.98 -4.65
N GLY A 298 -2.95 3.56 -3.93
CA GLY A 298 -3.01 5.00 -3.68
C GLY A 298 -3.49 5.78 -4.91
N PRO A 299 -3.90 7.06 -4.77
CA PRO A 299 -4.31 7.91 -5.89
C PRO A 299 -3.12 8.44 -6.69
N LEU A 300 -3.35 8.79 -7.96
CA LEU A 300 -2.35 9.40 -8.85
C LEU A 300 -1.60 10.53 -8.15
N GLY A 301 -0.27 10.49 -8.23
CA GLY A 301 0.63 11.47 -7.59
C GLY A 301 0.90 11.25 -6.10
N ILE A 302 0.18 10.36 -5.41
CA ILE A 302 0.29 10.16 -3.96
C ILE A 302 0.78 8.74 -3.64
N ASP A 303 1.67 8.61 -2.65
CA ASP A 303 2.15 7.30 -2.19
C ASP A 303 1.02 6.51 -1.48
N SER A 304 0.81 5.26 -1.88
CA SER A 304 -0.16 4.35 -1.25
C SER A 304 0.01 4.27 0.26
N ALA A 305 1.24 4.33 0.76
CA ALA A 305 1.52 4.31 2.19
C ALA A 305 0.85 5.47 2.94
N ASN A 306 0.76 6.66 2.33
CA ASN A 306 0.16 7.82 2.98
C ASN A 306 -1.38 7.70 3.04
N VAL A 307 -2.00 7.08 2.02
CA VAL A 307 -3.45 6.81 2.01
C VAL A 307 -3.82 5.66 2.94
N LEU A 308 -3.02 4.59 2.95
CA LEU A 308 -3.19 3.46 3.86
C LEU A 308 -3.13 3.91 5.33
N ARG A 309 -2.13 4.73 5.67
CA ARG A 309 -1.93 5.20 7.05
C ARG A 309 -3.14 5.98 7.56
N SER A 310 -3.67 6.93 6.80
CA SER A 310 -4.80 7.76 7.25
C SER A 310 -6.07 6.92 7.46
N SER A 311 -6.34 5.95 6.59
CA SER A 311 -7.50 5.08 6.72
C SER A 311 -7.35 4.04 7.84
N ASN A 312 -6.15 3.52 8.10
CA ASN A 312 -5.93 2.50 9.13
C ASN A 312 -6.07 3.03 10.56
N VAL A 313 -5.98 4.36 10.75
CA VAL A 313 -6.30 5.01 12.03
C VAL A 313 -7.76 4.77 12.44
N ALA A 314 -8.67 4.59 11.47
CA ALA A 314 -10.06 4.25 11.79
C ALA A 314 -10.16 2.93 12.55
N LEU A 315 -9.35 1.92 12.21
CA LEU A 315 -9.35 0.65 12.93
C LEU A 315 -8.96 0.87 14.40
N THR A 316 -7.86 1.58 14.64
CA THR A 316 -7.33 1.81 15.98
C THR A 316 -8.18 2.75 16.83
N LEU A 317 -9.17 3.42 16.23
CA LEU A 317 -10.18 4.20 16.95
C LEU A 317 -11.45 3.38 17.22
N PHE A 318 -12.01 2.72 16.21
CA PHE A 318 -13.33 2.09 16.33
C PHE A 318 -13.29 0.66 16.90
N SER A 319 -12.19 -0.07 16.76
CA SER A 319 -12.03 -1.36 17.44
C SER A 319 -12.04 -1.22 18.97
N PRO A 320 -11.28 -0.29 19.58
CA PRO A 320 -11.42 0.03 21.00
C PRO A 320 -12.85 0.34 21.42
N LEU A 321 -13.56 1.18 20.65
CA LEU A 321 -14.96 1.55 20.94
C LEU A 321 -15.89 0.33 20.91
N GLY A 322 -15.69 -0.59 19.98
CA GLY A 322 -16.43 -1.85 19.93
C GLY A 322 -16.19 -2.77 21.14
N SER A 323 -14.96 -2.79 21.66
CA SER A 323 -14.64 -3.52 22.89
C SER A 323 -15.02 -2.78 24.18
N PHE A 324 -15.25 -1.47 24.10
CA PHE A 324 -15.32 -0.59 25.27
C PHE A 324 -16.48 -0.93 26.21
N TYR A 325 -17.68 -1.12 25.66
CA TYR A 325 -18.87 -1.45 26.47
C TYR A 325 -18.63 -2.69 27.33
N ARG A 326 -18.01 -3.72 26.74
CA ARG A 326 -17.76 -4.98 27.46
C ARG A 326 -16.70 -4.80 28.55
N TYR A 327 -15.57 -4.17 28.24
CA TYR A 327 -14.51 -3.97 29.22
C TYR A 327 -14.87 -2.99 30.33
N ALA A 328 -15.53 -1.88 30.00
CA ALA A 328 -15.84 -0.81 30.94
C ALA A 328 -17.12 -1.08 31.74
N VAL A 329 -18.19 -1.55 31.10
CA VAL A 329 -19.52 -1.64 31.72
C VAL A 329 -19.84 -3.06 32.18
N VAL A 330 -19.68 -4.06 31.30
CA VAL A 330 -20.05 -5.45 31.61
C VAL A 330 -19.07 -6.08 32.59
N GLU A 331 -17.77 -5.98 32.30
CA GLU A 331 -16.72 -6.68 33.05
C GLU A 331 -15.99 -5.76 34.04
N LYS A 332 -16.20 -4.43 33.95
CA LYS A 332 -15.62 -3.43 34.86
C LYS A 332 -14.10 -3.59 35.07
N ARG A 333 -13.35 -3.79 33.98
CA ARG A 333 -11.89 -4.07 33.96
C ARG A 333 -11.02 -2.86 33.60
N VAL A 334 -11.61 -1.67 33.61
CA VAL A 334 -10.93 -0.43 33.20
C VAL A 334 -10.45 0.33 34.43
N ALA A 335 -9.13 0.49 34.56
CA ALA A 335 -8.52 1.40 35.53
C ALA A 335 -8.59 2.85 35.02
N TRP A 336 -9.71 3.52 35.28
CA TRP A 336 -10.01 4.85 34.71
C TRP A 336 -8.96 5.94 34.96
N PRO A 337 -8.45 6.15 36.20
CA PRO A 337 -7.47 7.21 36.44
C PRO A 337 -6.20 7.02 35.62
N VAL A 338 -5.76 5.77 35.48
CA VAL A 338 -4.59 5.42 34.68
C VAL A 338 -4.88 5.62 33.19
N GLY A 339 -6.02 5.13 32.70
CA GLY A 339 -6.37 5.25 31.28
C GLY A 339 -6.55 6.68 30.82
N LEU A 340 -7.19 7.53 31.63
CA LEU A 340 -7.36 8.94 31.34
C LEU A 340 -6.03 9.70 31.41
N SER A 341 -5.23 9.49 32.46
CA SER A 341 -3.92 10.14 32.56
C SER A 341 -3.02 9.76 31.39
N PHE A 342 -3.00 8.46 31.04
CA PHE A 342 -2.20 7.95 29.92
C PHE A 342 -2.68 8.53 28.58
N GLY A 343 -4.00 8.57 28.35
CA GLY A 343 -4.61 9.14 27.15
C GLY A 343 -4.37 10.64 26.99
N VAL A 344 -4.51 11.42 28.06
CA VAL A 344 -4.21 12.86 28.06
C VAL A 344 -2.73 13.11 27.75
N GLY A 345 -1.83 12.34 28.38
CA GLY A 345 -0.40 12.38 28.07
C GLY A 345 -0.12 12.17 26.59
N ILE A 346 -0.70 11.12 26.00
CA ILE A 346 -0.56 10.79 24.57
C ILE A 346 -1.10 11.92 23.68
N LEU A 347 -2.26 12.48 24.03
CA LEU A 347 -2.86 13.57 23.26
C LEU A 347 -1.94 14.80 23.25
N LEU A 348 -1.42 15.19 24.41
CA LEU A 348 -0.48 16.31 24.54
C LEU A 348 0.84 16.05 23.80
N GLY A 349 1.43 14.87 23.98
CA GLY A 349 2.67 14.48 23.30
C GLY A 349 2.52 14.43 21.79
N SER A 350 1.39 13.91 21.29
CA SER A 350 1.12 13.81 19.86
C SER A 350 0.74 15.14 19.23
N ILE A 351 -0.11 15.98 19.83
CA ILE A 351 -0.54 17.23 19.19
C ILE A 351 0.52 18.32 19.33
N TRP A 352 1.09 18.47 20.52
CA TRP A 352 1.87 19.66 20.87
C TRP A 352 3.38 19.46 20.65
N LEU A 353 3.94 18.38 21.19
CA LEU A 353 5.41 18.15 21.18
C LEU A 353 5.90 17.39 19.93
N GLY A 354 5.05 16.56 19.31
CA GLY A 354 5.41 15.81 18.11
C GLY A 354 5.74 16.67 16.89
N LYS A 355 5.22 17.90 16.80
CA LYS A 355 5.56 18.85 15.73
C LYS A 355 7.05 19.22 15.76
N TYR A 356 7.62 19.39 16.95
CA TYR A 356 9.01 19.78 17.13
C TYR A 356 9.94 18.57 16.97
N ALA A 357 9.56 17.41 17.51
CA ALA A 357 10.39 16.19 17.40
C ALA A 357 10.65 15.79 15.94
N THR A 358 9.65 15.95 15.06
CA THR A 358 9.77 15.64 13.63
C THR A 358 10.63 16.64 12.84
N GLN A 359 10.89 17.83 13.38
CA GLN A 359 11.77 18.83 12.77
C GLN A 359 13.26 18.55 13.05
N TYR A 360 13.58 18.01 14.23
CA TYR A 360 14.96 17.84 14.70
C TYR A 360 15.51 16.41 14.56
N LEU A 361 14.66 15.38 14.39
CA LEU A 361 15.10 13.98 14.26
C LEU A 361 15.07 13.50 12.81
N PRO A 362 16.23 13.11 12.21
CA PRO A 362 16.25 12.48 10.90
C PRO A 362 15.48 11.17 10.90
N MET A 363 14.50 11.03 9.99
CA MET A 363 13.61 9.87 9.88
C MET A 363 14.31 8.51 9.73
N LYS A 364 15.58 8.48 9.32
CA LYS A 364 16.36 7.24 9.18
C LYS A 364 16.84 6.72 10.55
N THR A 365 17.62 7.53 11.28
CA THR A 365 18.17 7.20 12.60
C THR A 365 17.06 6.88 13.60
N TYR A 366 15.96 7.62 13.52
CA TYR A 366 14.82 7.45 14.41
C TYR A 366 14.13 6.08 14.29
N LYS A 367 14.01 5.53 13.07
CA LYS A 367 13.42 4.20 12.82
C LYS A 367 14.22 3.08 13.45
N GLU A 368 15.54 3.19 13.42
CA GLU A 368 16.45 2.18 13.98
C GLU A 368 16.30 2.11 15.50
N TRP A 369 16.27 3.25 16.19
CA TRP A 369 16.07 3.32 17.65
C TRP A 369 14.71 2.79 18.10
N LEU A 370 13.63 3.08 17.39
CA LEU A 370 12.33 2.50 17.73
C LEU A 370 12.35 0.99 17.60
N ALA A 371 12.95 0.48 16.53
CA ALA A 371 12.98 -0.95 16.30
C ALA A 371 13.79 -1.67 17.39
N VAL A 372 14.90 -1.07 17.86
CA VAL A 372 15.62 -1.54 19.06
C VAL A 372 14.70 -1.53 20.29
N LEU A 373 13.97 -0.45 20.54
CA LEU A 373 13.04 -0.35 21.66
C LEU A 373 11.94 -1.43 21.61
N VAL A 374 11.39 -1.70 20.43
CA VAL A 374 10.38 -2.76 20.22
C VAL A 374 10.95 -4.13 20.54
N VAL A 375 12.19 -4.42 20.14
CA VAL A 375 12.87 -5.68 20.50
C VAL A 375 13.12 -5.78 21.98
N ILE A 376 13.59 -4.71 22.62
CA ILE A 376 13.79 -4.68 24.07
C ILE A 376 12.46 -5.00 24.77
N MET A 377 11.34 -4.40 24.34
CA MET A 377 10.02 -4.68 24.89
C MET A 377 9.55 -6.12 24.59
N GLY A 378 9.83 -6.65 23.40
CA GLY A 378 9.57 -8.05 23.04
C GLY A 378 10.34 -9.04 23.92
N ILE A 379 11.67 -8.85 24.06
CA ILE A 379 12.54 -9.65 24.94
C ILE A 379 12.07 -9.52 26.39
N ARG A 380 11.74 -8.31 26.84
CA ARG A 380 11.26 -8.08 28.20
C ARG A 380 9.94 -8.81 28.46
N THR A 381 9.01 -8.78 27.51
CA THR A 381 7.73 -9.51 27.59
C THR A 381 7.97 -11.02 27.68
N LEU A 382 8.93 -11.57 26.93
CA LEU A 382 9.34 -12.98 27.07
C LEU A 382 10.00 -13.26 28.42
N TYR A 383 10.83 -12.35 28.93
CA TYR A 383 11.45 -12.49 30.24
C TYR A 383 10.42 -12.55 31.38
N GLU A 384 9.31 -11.82 31.27
CA GLU A 384 8.20 -11.88 32.23
C GLU A 384 7.48 -13.23 32.26
N LEU A 385 7.58 -14.00 31.18
CA LEU A 385 7.04 -15.36 31.08
C LEU A 385 7.97 -16.40 31.67
N SER A 386 9.18 -16.02 32.08
CA SER A 386 10.11 -16.95 32.71
C SER A 386 9.59 -17.39 34.09
N PRO A 387 9.78 -18.67 34.48
CA PRO A 387 9.32 -19.18 35.77
C PRO A 387 9.79 -18.34 36.95
N LYS A 388 11.06 -17.91 36.92
CA LYS A 388 11.69 -17.07 37.96
C LYS A 388 10.95 -15.76 38.20
N VAL A 389 10.48 -15.09 37.13
CA VAL A 389 9.77 -13.80 37.26
C VAL A 389 8.31 -14.02 37.64
N MET A 390 7.66 -15.03 37.08
CA MET A 390 6.29 -15.39 37.45
C MET A 390 6.17 -15.78 38.93
N GLU A 391 7.16 -16.47 39.49
CA GLU A 391 7.18 -16.82 40.91
C GLU A 391 7.35 -15.59 41.82
N LYS A 392 8.12 -14.59 41.38
CA LYS A 392 8.27 -13.32 42.11
C LYS A 392 7.00 -12.47 42.08
N ARG A 393 6.20 -12.54 41.02
CA ARG A 393 4.94 -11.78 40.90
C ARG A 393 3.77 -12.54 41.54
N LYS A 394 3.75 -12.61 42.88
CA LYS A 394 2.74 -13.33 43.67
C LYS A 394 1.29 -13.00 43.27
N ASN A 395 0.96 -11.72 43.11
CA ASN A 395 -0.39 -11.25 42.78
C ASN A 395 -0.83 -11.74 41.38
N ILE A 396 0.07 -11.69 40.39
CA ILE A 396 -0.22 -12.21 39.04
C ILE A 396 -0.35 -13.75 39.07
N LYS A 397 0.53 -14.44 39.79
CA LYS A 397 0.47 -15.91 39.94
C LYS A 397 -0.86 -16.35 40.59
N ALA A 398 -1.28 -15.66 41.64
CA ALA A 398 -2.55 -15.92 42.32
C ALA A 398 -3.75 -15.64 41.41
N MET A 399 -3.73 -14.52 40.68
CA MET A 399 -4.77 -14.20 39.68
C MET A 399 -4.85 -15.24 38.57
N VAL A 400 -3.71 -15.68 38.01
CA VAL A 400 -3.68 -16.74 36.97
C VAL A 400 -4.27 -18.04 37.49
N LYS A 401 -3.99 -18.41 38.76
CA LYS A 401 -4.59 -19.59 39.38
C LYS A 401 -6.12 -19.43 39.47
N LYS A 402 -6.61 -18.33 40.02
CA LYS A 402 -8.05 -18.02 40.13
C LYS A 402 -8.76 -18.04 38.77
N PHE A 403 -8.13 -17.49 37.73
CA PHE A 403 -8.64 -17.53 36.36
C PHE A 403 -8.74 -18.96 35.81
N ASN A 404 -7.70 -19.78 35.98
CA ASN A 404 -7.72 -21.17 35.51
C ASN A 404 -8.78 -22.00 36.23
N ASP A 405 -8.93 -21.81 37.54
CA ASP A 405 -9.96 -22.46 38.35
C ASP A 405 -11.37 -22.08 37.86
N GLU A 406 -11.58 -20.80 37.55
CA GLU A 406 -12.84 -20.30 36.98
C GLU A 406 -13.11 -20.86 35.57
N VAL A 407 -12.10 -20.96 34.71
CA VAL A 407 -12.24 -21.57 33.38
C VAL A 407 -12.63 -23.04 33.50
N ALA A 408 -12.06 -23.78 34.46
CA ALA A 408 -12.41 -25.16 34.72
C ALA A 408 -13.87 -25.31 35.19
N LYS A 409 -14.31 -24.45 36.13
CA LYS A 409 -15.72 -24.42 36.59
C LYS A 409 -16.68 -24.09 35.46
N ALA A 410 -16.40 -23.04 34.69
CA ALA A 410 -17.23 -22.63 33.57
C ALA A 410 -17.38 -23.73 32.52
N LYS A 411 -16.30 -24.47 32.24
CA LYS A 411 -16.33 -25.63 31.34
C LYS A 411 -17.22 -26.76 31.89
N ALA A 412 -17.17 -27.03 33.19
CA ALA A 412 -18.02 -28.04 33.83
C ALA A 412 -19.50 -27.64 33.80
N GLU A 413 -19.80 -26.35 33.95
CA GLU A 413 -21.16 -25.79 34.00
C GLU A 413 -21.72 -25.42 32.61
N GLY A 414 -20.97 -25.65 31.52
CA GLY A 414 -21.41 -25.29 30.17
C GLY A 414 -21.55 -23.78 29.91
N ARG A 415 -20.96 -22.94 30.76
CA ARG A 415 -21.02 -21.48 30.65
C ARG A 415 -19.68 -20.89 30.23
N SER A 416 -19.68 -19.59 29.93
CA SER A 416 -18.43 -18.85 29.75
C SER A 416 -17.77 -18.50 31.07
N ALA A 417 -16.43 -18.51 31.11
CA ALA A 417 -15.66 -18.01 32.24
C ALA A 417 -16.01 -16.56 32.57
N GLU A 418 -16.23 -16.27 33.85
CA GLU A 418 -16.42 -14.90 34.34
C GLU A 418 -15.06 -14.24 34.58
N MET A 419 -14.98 -12.94 34.31
CA MET A 419 -13.77 -12.17 34.55
C MET A 419 -13.87 -11.40 35.86
N GLY A 420 -12.74 -11.28 36.56
CA GLY A 420 -12.61 -10.40 37.72
C GLY A 420 -12.92 -8.95 37.38
N LYS A 421 -13.37 -8.20 38.38
CA LYS A 421 -13.73 -6.78 38.29
C LYS A 421 -12.68 -5.95 39.01
N ILE A 422 -12.51 -4.69 38.59
CA ILE A 422 -11.70 -3.72 39.31
C ILE A 422 -12.52 -3.12 40.44
N GLU A 423 -12.02 -3.24 41.66
CA GLU A 423 -12.59 -2.65 42.86
C GLU A 423 -11.62 -1.57 43.37
N PRO A 424 -11.91 -0.27 43.13
CA PRO A 424 -11.01 0.80 43.54
C PRO A 424 -10.98 0.91 45.07
N VAL A 425 -9.76 0.94 45.63
CA VAL A 425 -9.52 1.14 47.07
C VAL A 425 -9.14 2.60 47.34
N LYS A 426 -8.25 3.15 46.51
CA LYS A 426 -7.77 4.54 46.62
C LYS A 426 -7.63 5.17 45.24
N ALA A 427 -8.22 6.34 45.06
CA ALA A 427 -8.23 7.08 43.80
C ALA A 427 -7.43 8.39 43.89
N GLY A 428 -6.09 8.30 43.84
CA GLY A 428 -5.19 9.44 43.75
C GLY A 428 -4.62 9.63 42.33
N ILE A 429 -4.11 10.83 42.06
CA ILE A 429 -3.45 11.18 40.78
C ILE A 429 -2.04 10.54 40.68
N THR A 430 -1.38 10.31 41.81
CA THR A 430 -0.05 9.72 41.91
C THR A 430 -0.03 8.31 42.53
N ASP A 431 -1.13 7.91 43.18
CA ASP A 431 -1.28 6.62 43.85
C ASP A 431 -2.72 6.12 43.65
N TYR A 432 -2.86 5.17 42.73
CA TYR A 432 -4.11 4.48 42.45
C TYR A 432 -3.99 3.03 42.90
N GLN A 433 -4.86 2.62 43.83
CA GLN A 433 -4.87 1.27 44.38
C GLN A 433 -6.21 0.61 44.10
N PHE A 434 -6.18 -0.61 43.60
CA PHE A 434 -7.38 -1.36 43.28
C PHE A 434 -7.19 -2.86 43.45
N LYS A 435 -8.27 -3.57 43.71
CA LYS A 435 -8.30 -5.03 43.71
C LYS A 435 -8.75 -5.56 42.35
N PHE A 436 -8.13 -6.64 41.91
CA PHE A 436 -8.55 -7.40 40.73
C PHE A 436 -8.40 -8.89 41.04
N TRP A 437 -9.48 -9.66 40.94
CA TRP A 437 -9.55 -11.04 41.47
C TRP A 437 -9.18 -11.14 42.97
N GLY A 438 -9.47 -10.09 43.74
CA GLY A 438 -9.13 -10.00 45.16
C GLY A 438 -7.65 -9.81 45.47
N GLU A 439 -6.80 -9.61 44.44
CA GLU A 439 -5.38 -9.27 44.60
C GLU A 439 -5.21 -7.75 44.49
N ASP A 440 -4.38 -7.17 45.36
CA ASP A 440 -4.11 -5.73 45.37
C ASP A 440 -3.10 -5.32 44.28
N PHE A 441 -3.40 -4.23 43.58
CA PHE A 441 -2.54 -3.60 42.59
C PHE A 441 -2.41 -2.11 42.90
N SER A 442 -1.19 -1.58 42.84
CA SER A 442 -0.90 -0.16 42.95
C SER A 442 -0.19 0.32 41.68
N ILE A 443 -0.59 1.49 41.21
CA ILE A 443 -0.05 2.12 40.01
C ILE A 443 -0.10 3.63 40.17
N ASN A 444 0.86 4.34 39.57
CA ASN A 444 0.92 5.79 39.58
C ASN A 444 0.34 6.35 38.27
N PRO A 445 -0.89 6.92 38.25
CA PRO A 445 -1.49 7.44 37.03
C PRO A 445 -0.63 8.53 36.37
N LEU A 446 -0.09 9.47 37.14
CA LEU A 446 0.75 10.56 36.65
C LEU A 446 2.00 10.06 35.90
N LEU A 447 2.67 9.02 36.42
CA LEU A 447 3.80 8.40 35.74
C LEU A 447 3.39 7.88 34.35
N PHE A 448 2.22 7.25 34.26
CA PHE A 448 1.67 6.81 32.99
C PHE A 448 1.25 7.98 32.09
N GLY A 449 0.79 9.10 32.64
CA GLY A 449 0.60 10.33 31.87
C GLY A 449 1.90 10.86 31.24
N ILE A 450 3.00 10.91 32.00
CA ILE A 450 4.32 11.32 31.49
C ILE A 450 4.82 10.32 30.44
N LEU A 451 4.68 9.03 30.69
CA LEU A 451 5.04 8.00 29.72
C LEU A 451 4.18 8.11 28.45
N GLY A 452 2.90 8.44 28.60
CA GLY A 452 1.96 8.72 27.52
C GLY A 452 2.43 9.87 26.65
N LEU A 453 2.94 10.94 27.27
CA LEU A 453 3.53 12.07 26.55
C LEU A 453 4.71 11.63 25.67
N VAL A 454 5.65 10.86 26.23
CA VAL A 454 6.79 10.33 25.47
C VAL A 454 6.33 9.42 24.33
N ILE A 455 5.42 8.49 24.62
CA ILE A 455 4.86 7.57 23.62
C ILE A 455 4.05 8.34 22.56
N GLY A 456 3.36 9.43 22.92
CA GLY A 456 2.60 10.29 22.01
C GLY A 456 3.50 11.02 21.02
N ILE A 457 4.64 11.56 21.49
CA ILE A 457 5.68 12.13 20.61
C ILE A 457 6.20 11.08 19.63
N VAL A 458 6.45 9.88 20.15
CA VAL A 458 6.95 8.77 19.34
C VAL A 458 5.92 8.35 18.29
N SER A 459 4.68 8.15 18.73
CA SER A 459 3.53 7.77 17.93
C SER A 459 3.33 8.70 16.72
N ARG A 460 3.31 10.02 16.93
CA ARG A 460 3.12 10.98 15.83
C ARG A 460 4.25 10.94 14.82
N SER A 461 5.49 10.79 15.29
CA SER A 461 6.67 10.75 14.42
C SER A 461 6.66 9.54 13.48
N PHE A 462 6.07 8.43 13.92
CA PHE A 462 5.90 7.22 13.11
C PHE A 462 4.60 7.14 12.31
N GLY A 463 3.55 7.87 12.73
CA GLY A 463 2.24 7.81 12.11
C GLY A 463 1.53 6.45 12.26
N ILE A 464 1.98 5.64 13.23
CA ILE A 464 1.61 4.23 13.38
C ILE A 464 0.50 4.02 14.43
N GLY A 465 0.17 5.05 15.22
CA GLY A 465 -0.69 4.91 16.40
C GLY A 465 0.07 4.17 17.51
N GLY A 466 0.47 4.91 18.54
CA GLY A 466 1.41 4.49 19.60
C GLY A 466 0.95 3.36 20.50
N GLY A 467 -0.21 2.75 20.20
CA GLY A 467 -0.82 1.65 20.95
C GLY A 467 0.11 0.46 21.19
N PHE A 468 1.00 0.16 20.24
CA PHE A 468 1.87 -1.02 20.33
C PHE A 468 2.87 -0.99 21.48
N LEU A 469 3.22 0.19 22.02
CA LEU A 469 4.10 0.33 23.19
C LEU A 469 3.31 0.42 24.51
N LEU A 470 2.00 0.67 24.46
CA LEU A 470 1.19 0.91 25.65
C LEU A 470 1.06 -0.35 26.50
N VAL A 471 0.71 -1.48 25.90
CA VAL A 471 0.53 -2.73 26.65
C VAL A 471 1.84 -3.21 27.27
N PRO A 472 2.97 -3.30 26.53
CA PRO A 472 4.26 -3.66 27.14
C PRO A 472 4.67 -2.70 28.26
N ALA A 473 4.44 -1.39 28.10
CA ALA A 473 4.72 -0.43 29.16
C ALA A 473 3.91 -0.72 30.44
N MET A 474 2.62 -1.03 30.32
CA MET A 474 1.76 -1.31 31.47
C MET A 474 2.08 -2.65 32.14
N THR A 475 2.41 -3.69 31.38
CA THR A 475 2.76 -5.00 31.95
C THR A 475 4.15 -5.01 32.58
N THR A 476 5.09 -4.22 32.04
CA THR A 476 6.48 -4.16 32.49
C THR A 476 6.74 -3.14 33.59
N LEU A 477 6.24 -1.92 33.44
CA LEU A 477 6.45 -0.83 34.41
C LEU A 477 5.35 -0.81 35.47
N GLY A 478 4.10 -1.07 35.07
CA GLY A 478 2.95 -1.09 35.98
C GLY A 478 2.72 -2.45 36.65
N ALA A 479 3.49 -3.48 36.27
CA ALA A 479 3.30 -4.87 36.71
C ALA A 479 1.84 -5.36 36.61
N LEU A 480 1.06 -4.81 35.67
CA LEU A 480 -0.35 -5.12 35.53
C LEU A 480 -0.55 -6.42 34.75
N PRO A 481 -1.60 -7.19 35.08
CA PRO A 481 -2.01 -8.33 34.26
C PRO A 481 -2.54 -7.85 32.90
N MET A 482 -2.39 -8.67 31.87
CA MET A 482 -2.84 -8.33 30.51
C MET A 482 -4.33 -7.99 30.47
N TYR A 483 -5.14 -8.66 31.29
CA TYR A 483 -6.58 -8.46 31.37
C TYR A 483 -7.00 -7.06 31.83
N VAL A 484 -6.10 -6.31 32.48
CA VAL A 484 -6.29 -4.92 32.90
C VAL A 484 -5.49 -3.97 32.00
N ALA A 485 -4.26 -4.33 31.64
CA ALA A 485 -3.39 -3.51 30.78
C ALA A 485 -4.02 -3.25 29.39
N VAL A 486 -4.67 -4.25 28.80
CA VAL A 486 -5.26 -4.12 27.46
C VAL A 486 -6.41 -3.11 27.44
N PRO A 487 -7.48 -3.21 28.26
CA PRO A 487 -8.54 -2.20 28.30
C PRO A 487 -8.04 -0.77 28.52
N VAL A 488 -7.05 -0.59 29.38
CA VAL A 488 -6.48 0.74 29.70
C VAL A 488 -5.68 1.29 28.51
N SER A 489 -4.90 0.44 27.84
CA SER A 489 -4.14 0.81 26.62
C SER A 489 -5.05 1.22 25.44
N LEU A 490 -6.24 0.62 25.33
CA LEU A 490 -7.19 0.92 24.27
C LEU A 490 -7.73 2.36 24.39
N ILE A 491 -7.91 2.87 25.62
CA ILE A 491 -8.23 4.29 25.86
C ILE A 491 -7.12 5.18 25.32
N GLY A 492 -5.87 4.92 25.71
CA GLY A 492 -4.71 5.69 25.21
C GLY A 492 -4.58 5.64 23.69
N THR A 493 -4.92 4.50 23.09
CA THR A 493 -4.88 4.35 21.63
C THR A 493 -5.99 5.14 20.92
N CYS A 494 -7.18 5.28 21.51
CA CYS A 494 -8.22 6.18 20.98
C CYS A 494 -7.70 7.62 20.90
N PHE A 495 -7.13 8.14 21.98
CA PHE A 495 -6.54 9.49 22.00
C PHE A 495 -5.42 9.64 20.98
N SER A 496 -4.52 8.65 20.87
CA SER A 496 -3.47 8.63 19.85
C SER A 496 -4.05 8.65 18.42
N SER A 497 -5.14 7.92 18.20
CA SER A 497 -5.76 7.78 16.88
C SER A 497 -6.41 9.09 16.45
N ILE A 498 -7.13 9.76 17.35
CA ILE A 498 -7.70 11.10 17.11
C ILE A 498 -6.61 12.09 16.71
N GLY A 499 -5.52 12.18 17.50
CA GLY A 499 -4.40 13.08 17.20
C GLY A 499 -3.72 12.76 15.86
N SER A 500 -3.57 11.47 15.52
CA SER A 500 -3.00 11.04 14.24
C SER A 500 -3.90 11.36 13.05
N PHE A 501 -5.22 11.15 13.20
CA PHE A 501 -6.20 11.45 12.17
C PHE A 501 -6.22 12.93 11.81
N ILE A 502 -6.28 13.81 12.81
CA ILE A 502 -6.18 15.27 12.63
C ILE A 502 -4.87 15.62 11.91
N GLY A 503 -3.75 15.03 12.34
CA GLY A 503 -2.46 15.24 11.70
C GLY A 503 -2.44 14.83 10.22
N TYR A 504 -3.12 13.75 9.83
CA TYR A 504 -3.22 13.35 8.43
C TYR A 504 -4.10 14.30 7.61
N MET A 505 -5.24 14.73 8.16
CA MET A 505 -6.13 15.71 7.51
C MET A 505 -5.43 17.04 7.26
N MET A 506 -4.69 17.56 8.25
CA MET A 506 -3.92 18.81 8.12
C MET A 506 -2.85 18.73 7.03
N ASN A 507 -2.34 17.53 6.73
CA ASN A 507 -1.35 17.28 5.67
C ASN A 507 -1.99 16.96 4.30
N GLY A 508 -3.32 17.04 4.18
CA GLY A 508 -4.06 16.75 2.94
C GLY A 508 -4.26 15.26 2.65
N TYR A 509 -3.90 14.36 3.58
CA TYR A 509 -4.07 12.92 3.41
C TYR A 509 -5.44 12.47 3.92
N TRP A 510 -6.45 12.65 3.08
CA TRP A 510 -7.81 12.20 3.38
C TRP A 510 -7.97 10.69 3.14
N PRO A 511 -8.62 9.95 4.06
CA PRO A 511 -8.97 8.56 3.81
C PRO A 511 -10.00 8.46 2.68
N ASP A 512 -9.99 7.34 1.97
CA ASP A 512 -11.13 6.98 1.12
C ASP A 512 -12.38 6.81 1.99
N LEU A 513 -13.53 7.34 1.54
CA LEU A 513 -14.78 7.21 2.30
C LEU A 513 -15.20 5.74 2.44
N TRP A 514 -15.12 4.96 1.36
CA TRP A 514 -15.54 3.55 1.37
C TRP A 514 -14.54 2.66 2.09
N LEU A 515 -13.23 2.89 1.91
CA LEU A 515 -12.20 2.19 2.68
C LEU A 515 -12.39 2.50 4.18
N GLY A 516 -12.59 3.78 4.52
CA GLY A 516 -12.80 4.25 5.89
C GLY A 516 -14.01 3.59 6.54
N ILE A 517 -15.19 3.71 5.93
CA ILE A 517 -16.44 3.11 6.45
C ILE A 517 -16.29 1.59 6.62
N SER A 518 -15.67 0.90 5.65
CA SER A 518 -15.44 -0.55 5.75
C SER A 518 -14.58 -0.92 6.95
N ILE A 519 -13.51 -0.15 7.21
CA ILE A 519 -12.65 -0.35 8.38
C ILE A 519 -13.38 0.00 9.68
N ILE A 520 -14.23 1.03 9.68
CA ILE A 520 -15.02 1.41 10.86
C ILE A 520 -15.96 0.29 11.26
N ILE A 521 -16.77 -0.21 10.31
CA ILE A 521 -17.73 -1.29 10.54
C ILE A 521 -16.99 -2.54 11.00
N GLY A 522 -15.99 -2.98 10.23
CA GLY A 522 -15.25 -4.19 10.56
C GLY A 522 -14.46 -4.07 11.86
N GLY A 523 -13.84 -2.91 12.11
CA GLY A 523 -13.10 -2.64 13.34
C GLY A 523 -14.00 -2.68 14.57
N PHE A 524 -15.16 -2.03 14.53
CA PHE A 524 -16.13 -2.01 15.63
C PHE A 524 -16.66 -3.41 15.95
N VAL A 525 -17.08 -4.17 14.94
CA VAL A 525 -17.50 -5.57 15.09
C VAL A 525 -16.35 -6.45 15.58
N GLY A 526 -15.16 -6.26 15.01
CA GLY A 526 -13.93 -6.92 15.44
C GLY A 526 -13.67 -6.67 16.93
N GLY A 527 -13.80 -5.44 17.41
CA GLY A 527 -13.60 -5.13 18.82
C GLY A 527 -14.62 -5.79 19.76
N MET A 528 -15.89 -5.87 19.34
CA MET A 528 -16.91 -6.62 20.08
C MET A 528 -16.56 -8.11 20.18
N ILE A 529 -16.04 -8.71 19.11
CA ILE A 529 -15.62 -10.10 19.08
C ILE A 529 -14.35 -10.28 19.93
N GLY A 530 -13.35 -9.42 19.75
CA GLY A 530 -12.08 -9.46 20.46
C GLY A 530 -12.24 -9.39 21.97
N SER A 531 -13.08 -8.49 22.47
CA SER A 531 -13.38 -8.40 23.91
C SER A 531 -13.99 -9.69 24.48
N ARG A 532 -14.81 -10.38 23.69
CA ARG A 532 -15.39 -11.69 24.05
C ARG A 532 -14.40 -12.84 23.95
N LEU A 533 -13.47 -12.78 23.01
CA LEU A 533 -12.45 -13.81 22.81
C LEU A 533 -11.35 -13.73 23.87
N GLN A 534 -11.03 -12.54 24.40
CA GLN A 534 -9.91 -12.37 25.34
C GLN A 534 -10.01 -13.27 26.59
N LYS A 535 -11.22 -13.50 27.12
CA LYS A 535 -11.45 -14.37 28.28
C LYS A 535 -11.22 -15.86 28.00
N LEU A 536 -11.09 -16.26 26.73
CA LEU A 536 -10.79 -17.64 26.34
C LEU A 536 -9.29 -17.94 26.37
N PHE A 537 -8.45 -16.91 26.47
CA PHE A 537 -7.00 -17.04 26.45
C PHE A 537 -6.40 -16.75 27.83
N SER A 538 -5.46 -17.60 28.24
CA SER A 538 -4.69 -17.38 29.47
C SER A 538 -3.73 -16.20 29.32
N GLU A 539 -3.35 -15.59 30.43
CA GLU A 539 -2.41 -14.46 30.44
C GLU A 539 -1.09 -14.81 29.75
N LYS A 540 -0.63 -16.06 29.90
CA LYS A 540 0.57 -16.58 29.24
C LYS A 540 0.43 -16.54 27.71
N VAL A 541 -0.70 -16.96 27.16
CA VAL A 541 -0.95 -16.95 25.72
C VAL A 541 -1.01 -15.51 25.20
N LEU A 542 -1.71 -14.61 25.90
CA LEU A 542 -1.80 -13.20 25.51
C LEU A 542 -0.43 -12.51 25.46
N LYS A 543 0.44 -12.78 26.45
CA LYS A 543 1.83 -12.26 26.48
C LYS A 543 2.70 -12.85 25.38
N TRP A 544 2.58 -14.14 25.09
CA TRP A 544 3.29 -14.76 23.96
C TRP A 544 2.89 -14.14 22.63
N THR A 545 1.60 -13.98 22.40
CA THR A 545 1.05 -13.35 21.19
C THR A 545 1.51 -11.90 21.04
N LEU A 546 1.52 -11.14 22.13
CA LEU A 546 2.10 -9.79 22.17
C LEU A 546 3.58 -9.80 21.80
N ALA A 547 4.39 -10.67 22.42
CA ALA A 547 5.83 -10.76 22.13
C ALA A 547 6.10 -11.09 20.66
N ILE A 548 5.42 -12.11 20.12
CA ILE A 548 5.52 -12.49 18.69
C ILE A 548 5.20 -11.30 17.80
N THR A 549 4.18 -10.52 18.15
CA THR A 549 3.78 -9.33 17.38
C THR A 549 4.85 -8.25 17.45
N LEU A 550 5.45 -8.00 18.61
CA LEU A 550 6.54 -7.03 18.73
C LEU A 550 7.76 -7.47 17.89
N PHE A 551 8.12 -8.74 17.90
CA PHE A 551 9.20 -9.25 17.04
C PHE A 551 8.86 -9.12 15.55
N PHE A 552 7.62 -9.44 15.16
CA PHE A 552 7.13 -9.21 13.80
C PHE A 552 7.29 -7.74 13.39
N LEU A 553 6.88 -6.81 14.27
CA LEU A 553 7.04 -5.37 14.03
C LEU A 553 8.51 -4.95 13.89
N PHE A 554 9.42 -5.55 14.65
CA PHE A 554 10.85 -5.30 14.49
C PHE A 554 11.36 -5.67 13.10
N PHE A 555 11.02 -6.87 12.60
CA PHE A 555 11.43 -7.29 11.24
C PHE A 555 10.86 -6.36 10.17
N ARG A 556 9.63 -5.88 10.36
CA ARG A 556 8.98 -4.87 9.53
C ARG A 556 9.76 -3.54 9.53
N PHE A 557 10.17 -3.04 10.69
CA PHE A 557 10.89 -1.76 10.79
C PHE A 557 12.28 -1.79 10.15
N PHE A 558 12.99 -2.91 10.30
CA PHE A 558 14.31 -3.09 9.67
C PHE A 558 14.25 -3.42 8.18
N LYS A 559 13.04 -3.52 7.59
CA LYS A 559 12.83 -3.98 6.19
C LYS A 559 13.54 -5.32 5.92
N ILE A 560 13.71 -6.14 6.96
CA ILE A 560 14.29 -7.49 6.86
C ILE A 560 13.27 -8.45 6.23
N GLU A 561 12.01 -8.01 6.06
CA GLU A 561 10.96 -8.81 5.45
C GLU A 561 11.03 -8.93 3.92
N ILE A 562 10.81 -10.18 3.53
CA ILE A 562 10.56 -10.81 2.21
C ILE A 562 9.31 -10.27 1.49
N TRP A 563 8.54 -9.36 2.10
CA TRP A 563 7.13 -9.11 1.76
C TRP A 563 6.80 -7.70 1.25
N ILE A 564 7.63 -7.09 0.41
CA ILE A 564 7.21 -5.92 -0.41
C ILE A 564 7.70 -6.05 -1.84
#